data_AF-A0A0F9UCC5-F1
#
_entry.id   AF-A0A0F9UCC5-F1
#
_cell.length_a   1.000
_cell.length_b   1.000
_cell.length_c   1.000
_cell.angle_alpha   90.00
_cell.angle_beta   90.00
_cell.angle_gamma   90.00
#
_symmetry.space_group_name_H-M   'P 1'
#
loop_
_entity.id
_entity.type
_entity.pdbx_description
1 polymer ?
#
loop_
_entity_poly.entity_id
_entity_poly.type
_entity_poly.pdbx_seq_one_letter_code
_entity_poly.pdbx_strand_id
1 'polypeptide(L)'
;MTLTSKDFPRIITKQSVVIVHGGKHNTIKSDHPNYDKLIVAFREKQWDDVPGLVSPEKAVETLSDGRMRVEDGQVYLIDSDGGEFTVSRSLNDNIMLHIEQGLDMQPLVTFGLNLQRNSSSRSINQLFDWIQNTNLTITDDGCFVAYKGIKADFKDSSSGDFDNSPGCVVEMPRNQVDDDPTRTCSHGLHVATFDYASTFSVITVSVKVNPADVVAVPTDYARTKMRVCKYTVLEEIERPVTTPVYDTSSYLPCSDDDDSDDNWDDGDDDGDDY
;
A
#
# COMPACT_ATOMS: atom_id res chain seq x y z
N MET A 1 -16.07 17.78 26.16
CA MET A 1 -16.92 18.99 26.13
C MET A 1 -17.83 18.85 24.92
N THR A 2 -19.15 18.98 25.06
CA THR A 2 -20.07 18.85 23.93
C THR A 2 -20.06 20.15 23.12
N LEU A 3 -19.72 20.06 21.83
CA LEU A 3 -19.70 21.20 20.93
C LEU A 3 -21.13 21.67 20.62
N THR A 4 -21.30 22.96 20.35
CA THR A 4 -22.58 23.60 20.09
C THR A 4 -22.49 24.61 18.94
N SER A 5 -23.64 25.15 18.52
CA SER A 5 -23.67 26.22 17.51
C SER A 5 -22.83 27.45 17.89
N LYS A 6 -22.62 27.74 19.18
CA LYS A 6 -21.87 28.93 19.62
C LYS A 6 -20.38 28.79 19.38
N ASP A 7 -19.88 27.56 19.32
CA ASP A 7 -18.47 27.24 19.10
C ASP A 7 -18.03 27.46 17.65
N PHE A 8 -18.99 27.68 16.75
CA PHE A 8 -18.76 27.90 15.31
C PHE A 8 -19.48 29.15 14.79
N PRO A 9 -19.07 30.37 15.19
CA PRO A 9 -19.59 31.59 14.56
C PRO A 9 -19.37 31.55 13.04
N ARG A 10 -20.39 31.92 12.26
CA ARG A 10 -20.37 31.74 10.81
C ARG A 10 -21.05 32.86 10.03
N ILE A 11 -20.56 33.11 8.83
CA ILE A 11 -21.18 33.99 7.83
C ILE A 11 -21.47 33.14 6.59
N ILE A 12 -22.71 33.17 6.10
CA ILE A 12 -23.15 32.40 4.94
C ILE A 12 -23.44 33.37 3.80
N THR A 13 -22.82 33.14 2.65
CA THR A 13 -23.12 33.82 1.39
C THR A 13 -23.68 32.82 0.39
N LYS A 14 -24.13 33.28 -0.78
CA LYS A 14 -24.57 32.39 -1.87
C LYS A 14 -23.44 31.49 -2.41
N GLN A 15 -22.18 31.85 -2.18
CA GLN A 15 -21.01 31.25 -2.82
C GLN A 15 -20.05 30.61 -1.81
N SER A 16 -20.23 30.85 -0.52
CA SER A 16 -19.33 30.37 0.52
C SER A 16 -19.92 30.43 1.92
N VAL A 17 -19.35 29.64 2.82
CA VAL A 17 -19.54 29.70 4.27
C VAL A 17 -18.19 30.02 4.90
N VAL A 18 -18.13 31.09 5.69
CA VAL A 18 -16.96 31.45 6.49
C VAL A 18 -17.24 31.08 7.94
N ILE A 19 -16.40 30.23 8.55
CA ILE A 19 -16.55 29.77 9.93
C ILE A 19 -15.32 30.15 10.75
N VAL A 20 -15.56 30.70 11.92
CA VAL A 20 -14.52 30.96 12.91
C VAL A 20 -14.40 29.73 13.80
N HIS A 21 -13.23 29.10 13.82
CA HIS A 21 -12.93 27.97 14.70
C HIS A 21 -11.43 27.98 15.05
N GLY A 22 -11.10 27.77 16.33
CA GLY A 22 -9.71 27.82 16.81
C GLY A 22 -9.01 29.18 16.59
N GLY A 23 -9.78 30.27 16.54
CA GLY A 23 -9.25 31.63 16.26
C GLY A 23 -8.92 31.91 14.79
N LYS A 24 -9.14 30.96 13.87
CA LYS A 24 -8.93 31.12 12.42
C LYS A 24 -10.26 31.28 11.68
N HIS A 25 -10.23 32.05 10.59
CA HIS A 25 -11.33 32.13 9.62
C HIS A 25 -11.16 31.07 8.54
N ASN A 26 -12.04 30.09 8.51
CA ASN A 26 -12.06 29.03 7.50
C ASN A 26 -13.15 29.33 6.47
N THR A 27 -12.77 29.46 5.19
CA THR A 27 -13.71 29.76 4.11
C THR A 27 -13.93 28.53 3.26
N ILE A 28 -15.15 27.98 3.28
CA ILE A 28 -15.57 26.86 2.44
C ILE A 28 -16.46 27.41 1.33
N LYS A 29 -16.03 27.30 0.07
CA LYS A 29 -16.81 27.74 -1.09
C LYS A 29 -17.89 26.71 -1.45
N SER A 30 -18.92 27.12 -2.19
CA SER A 30 -20.04 26.26 -2.61
C SER A 30 -19.66 25.12 -3.57
N ASP A 31 -18.49 25.21 -4.20
CA ASP A 31 -17.90 24.17 -5.05
C ASP A 31 -16.99 23.21 -4.27
N HIS A 32 -16.76 23.44 -2.98
CA HIS A 32 -15.92 22.60 -2.15
C HIS A 32 -16.65 21.29 -1.77
N PRO A 33 -16.01 20.11 -1.81
CA PRO A 33 -16.65 18.82 -1.49
C PRO A 33 -17.27 18.76 -0.08
N ASN A 34 -16.65 19.43 0.90
CA ASN A 34 -17.20 19.53 2.25
C ASN A 34 -18.33 20.56 2.43
N TYR A 35 -18.71 21.35 1.41
CA TYR A 35 -19.76 22.36 1.55
C TYR A 35 -21.09 21.71 1.94
N ASP A 36 -21.54 20.70 1.19
CA ASP A 36 -22.81 20.03 1.46
C ASP A 36 -22.79 19.30 2.80
N LYS A 37 -21.68 18.62 3.11
CA LYS A 37 -21.47 17.94 4.41
C LYS A 37 -21.56 18.94 5.57
N LEU A 38 -20.97 20.12 5.42
CA LEU A 38 -21.00 21.18 6.43
C LEU A 38 -22.40 21.76 6.64
N ILE A 39 -23.18 21.92 5.55
CA ILE A 39 -24.58 22.35 5.65
C ILE A 39 -25.44 21.29 6.35
N VAL A 40 -25.24 20.00 6.06
CA VAL A 40 -25.92 18.89 6.74
C VAL A 40 -25.56 18.87 8.22
N ALA A 41 -24.26 18.94 8.57
CA ALA A 41 -23.80 18.94 9.96
C ALA A 41 -24.43 20.06 10.79
N PHE A 42 -24.56 21.27 10.23
CA PHE A 42 -25.25 22.37 10.91
C PHE A 42 -26.76 22.20 11.03
N ARG A 43 -27.40 21.59 10.03
CA ARG A 43 -28.85 21.32 10.05
C ARG A 43 -29.19 20.26 11.10
N GLU A 44 -28.40 19.20 11.15
CA GLU A 44 -28.60 18.04 12.03
C GLU A 44 -27.95 18.21 13.40
N LYS A 45 -27.25 19.33 13.63
CA LYS A 45 -26.57 19.66 14.89
C LYS A 45 -25.44 18.67 15.24
N GLN A 46 -24.79 18.10 14.22
CA GLN A 46 -23.60 17.27 14.33
C GLN A 46 -22.36 18.16 14.52
N TRP A 47 -22.28 18.83 15.68
CA TRP A 47 -21.24 19.82 15.95
C TRP A 47 -19.84 19.20 16.03
N ASP A 48 -19.75 17.92 16.36
CA ASP A 48 -18.49 17.19 16.49
C ASP A 48 -17.80 16.94 15.13
N ASP A 49 -18.55 16.95 14.03
CA ASP A 49 -18.02 16.77 12.67
C ASP A 49 -17.47 18.06 12.08
N VAL A 50 -17.98 19.22 12.54
CA VAL A 50 -17.65 20.54 11.99
C VAL A 50 -16.15 20.83 11.99
N PRO A 51 -15.35 20.55 13.04
CA PRO A 51 -13.91 20.76 13.04
C PRO A 51 -13.18 20.07 11.87
N GLY A 52 -13.53 18.82 11.54
CA GLY A 52 -12.95 18.09 10.42
C GLY A 52 -13.44 18.57 9.05
N LEU A 53 -14.60 19.22 8.98
CA LEU A 53 -15.11 19.80 7.73
C LEU A 53 -14.52 21.18 7.43
N VAL A 54 -14.05 21.91 8.45
CA VAL A 54 -13.58 23.30 8.33
C VAL A 54 -12.06 23.46 8.45
N SER A 55 -11.36 22.49 9.04
CA SER A 55 -9.90 22.51 9.17
C SER A 55 -9.33 21.25 8.54
N PRO A 56 -8.66 21.37 7.39
CA PRO A 56 -7.91 20.26 6.79
C PRO A 56 -6.94 19.62 7.78
N GLU A 57 -6.33 20.39 8.68
CA GLU A 57 -5.37 19.90 9.67
C GLU A 57 -6.02 18.99 10.72
N LYS A 58 -7.20 19.34 11.25
CA LYS A 58 -7.95 18.46 12.17
C LYS A 58 -8.57 17.27 11.47
N ALA A 59 -9.00 17.45 10.22
CA ALA A 59 -9.47 16.36 9.38
C ALA A 59 -8.35 15.33 9.19
N VAL A 60 -7.15 15.81 8.84
CA VAL A 60 -5.93 15.01 8.70
C VAL A 60 -5.57 14.31 9.99
N GLU A 61 -5.54 15.01 11.12
CA GLU A 61 -5.17 14.43 12.42
C GLU A 61 -6.13 13.28 12.81
N THR A 62 -7.43 13.48 12.62
CA THR A 62 -8.46 12.47 12.92
C THR A 62 -8.42 11.31 11.93
N LEU A 63 -8.32 11.61 10.64
CA LEU A 63 -8.36 10.62 9.56
C LEU A 63 -7.06 9.83 9.43
N SER A 64 -5.95 10.27 10.03
CA SER A 64 -4.65 9.58 10.00
C SER A 64 -4.27 8.89 11.30
N ASP A 65 -5.15 8.89 12.30
CA ASP A 65 -4.87 8.43 13.67
C ASP A 65 -3.63 9.10 14.29
N GLY A 66 -3.39 10.37 13.95
CA GLY A 66 -2.21 11.12 14.39
C GLY A 66 -0.89 10.70 13.73
N ARG A 67 -0.91 9.82 12.70
CA ARG A 67 0.28 9.38 11.95
C ARG A 67 0.64 10.30 10.79
N MET A 68 -0.10 11.39 10.61
CA MET A 68 0.14 12.36 9.55
C MET A 68 -0.15 13.78 10.00
N ARG A 69 0.65 14.72 9.46
CA ARG A 69 0.44 16.16 9.56
C ARG A 69 0.57 16.78 8.18
N VAL A 70 -0.19 17.83 7.92
CA VAL A 70 -0.06 18.64 6.71
C VAL A 70 0.31 20.06 7.10
N GLU A 71 1.35 20.61 6.48
CA GLU A 71 1.80 21.99 6.64
C GLU A 71 2.19 22.56 5.28
N ASP A 72 1.64 23.72 4.93
CA ASP A 72 1.88 24.41 3.64
C ASP A 72 1.70 23.51 2.39
N GLY A 73 0.76 22.57 2.45
CA GLY A 73 0.49 21.61 1.35
C GLY A 73 1.48 20.45 1.25
N GLN A 74 2.42 20.35 2.18
CA GLN A 74 3.33 19.23 2.34
C GLN A 74 2.83 18.26 3.42
N VAL A 75 2.79 16.98 3.07
CA VAL A 75 2.47 15.86 3.94
C VAL A 75 3.74 15.41 4.67
N TYR A 76 3.61 15.30 5.98
CA TYR A 76 4.57 14.71 6.90
C TYR A 76 3.95 13.46 7.52
N LEU A 77 4.61 12.32 7.38
CA LEU A 77 4.22 11.08 8.05
C LEU A 77 5.04 10.90 9.32
N ILE A 78 4.42 10.32 10.34
CA ILE A 78 5.00 10.06 11.66
C ILE A 78 5.07 8.56 11.85
N ASP A 79 6.28 8.02 11.98
CA ASP A 79 6.49 6.59 12.24
C ASP A 79 6.14 6.22 13.71
N SER A 80 6.22 4.91 14.01
CA SER A 80 5.92 4.39 15.35
C SER A 80 6.87 4.88 16.45
N ASP A 81 8.08 5.31 16.07
CA ASP A 81 9.10 5.83 16.98
C ASP A 81 9.00 7.37 17.15
N GLY A 82 8.05 8.01 16.47
CA GLY A 82 7.83 9.45 16.47
C GLY A 82 8.72 10.21 15.47
N GLY A 83 9.42 9.50 14.58
CA GLY A 83 10.18 10.09 13.50
C GLY A 83 9.27 10.69 12.43
N GLU A 84 9.48 11.98 12.12
CA GLU A 84 8.77 12.66 11.04
C GLU A 84 9.57 12.63 9.73
N PHE A 85 8.90 12.33 8.61
CA PHE A 85 9.50 12.37 7.28
C PHE A 85 8.50 12.83 6.21
N THR A 86 9.03 13.42 5.13
CA THR A 86 8.23 13.81 3.97
C THR A 86 8.15 12.68 2.96
N VAL A 87 7.05 12.62 2.21
CA VAL A 87 6.84 11.64 1.15
C VAL A 87 7.24 12.17 -0.23
N SER A 88 7.29 11.29 -1.24
CA SER A 88 7.49 11.71 -2.63
C SER A 88 6.39 12.70 -3.05
N ARG A 89 6.69 13.56 -4.03
CA ARG A 89 5.73 14.53 -4.55
C ARG A 89 4.43 13.89 -5.03
N SER A 90 4.53 12.77 -5.73
CA SER A 90 3.36 12.03 -6.23
C SER A 90 2.48 11.49 -5.12
N LEU A 91 3.07 10.93 -4.05
CA LEU A 91 2.34 10.44 -2.89
C LEU A 91 1.71 11.60 -2.12
N ASN A 92 2.44 12.71 -1.96
CA ASN A 92 1.93 13.95 -1.39
C ASN A 92 0.66 14.41 -2.13
N ASP A 93 0.77 14.61 -3.44
CA ASP A 93 -0.31 15.14 -4.28
C ASP A 93 -1.53 14.20 -4.24
N ASN A 94 -1.31 12.87 -4.17
CA ASN A 94 -2.39 11.90 -4.10
C ASN A 94 -3.10 11.90 -2.73
N ILE A 95 -2.35 11.99 -1.62
CA ILE A 95 -2.91 12.13 -0.27
C ILE A 95 -3.71 13.43 -0.16
N MET A 96 -3.16 14.54 -0.66
CA MET A 96 -3.84 15.83 -0.66
C MET A 96 -5.14 15.77 -1.46
N LEU A 97 -5.17 15.09 -2.61
CA LEU A 97 -6.39 14.89 -3.38
C LEU A 97 -7.44 14.09 -2.61
N HIS A 98 -7.05 13.05 -1.86
CA HIS A 98 -7.98 12.28 -1.02
C HIS A 98 -8.56 13.16 0.10
N ILE A 99 -7.74 14.00 0.73
CA ILE A 99 -8.19 14.96 1.75
C ILE A 99 -9.20 15.94 1.15
N GLU A 100 -8.88 16.55 -0.01
CA GLU A 100 -9.74 17.52 -0.69
C GLU A 100 -11.09 16.90 -1.09
N GLN A 101 -11.10 15.65 -1.55
CA GLN A 101 -12.30 14.92 -1.95
C GLN A 101 -13.04 14.27 -0.76
N GLY A 102 -12.44 14.28 0.43
CA GLY A 102 -12.96 13.61 1.62
C GLY A 102 -13.08 12.09 1.44
N LEU A 103 -12.10 11.50 0.75
CA LEU A 103 -11.91 10.06 0.57
C LEU A 103 -11.03 9.51 1.70
N ASP A 104 -11.08 8.20 1.92
CA ASP A 104 -10.20 7.52 2.86
C ASP A 104 -8.76 7.51 2.34
N MET A 105 -7.84 8.09 3.11
CA MET A 105 -6.41 8.11 2.80
C MET A 105 -5.58 7.12 3.63
N GLN A 106 -6.19 6.37 4.54
CA GLN A 106 -5.47 5.42 5.42
C GLN A 106 -4.59 4.42 4.67
N PRO A 107 -5.03 3.83 3.53
CA PRO A 107 -4.17 2.96 2.72
C PRO A 107 -2.90 3.67 2.23
N LEU A 108 -2.99 4.94 1.85
CA LEU A 108 -1.86 5.74 1.36
C LEU A 108 -0.90 6.13 2.48
N VAL A 109 -1.44 6.49 3.65
CA VAL A 109 -0.65 6.78 4.86
C VAL A 109 0.13 5.53 5.25
N THR A 110 -0.54 4.37 5.32
CA THR A 110 0.09 3.09 5.67
C THR A 110 1.11 2.67 4.62
N PHE A 111 0.81 2.88 3.33
CA PHE A 111 1.76 2.65 2.25
C PHE A 111 3.03 3.49 2.41
N GLY A 112 2.90 4.78 2.72
CA GLY A 112 4.04 5.66 2.97
C GLY A 112 4.91 5.22 4.15
N LEU A 113 4.28 4.77 5.24
CA LEU A 113 4.96 4.20 6.41
C LEU A 113 5.72 2.91 6.07
N ASN A 114 5.08 2.00 5.32
CA ASN A 114 5.74 0.78 4.86
C ASN A 114 6.90 1.10 3.90
N LEU A 115 6.71 2.04 2.98
CA LEU A 115 7.72 2.46 2.02
C LEU A 115 8.97 3.04 2.71
N GLN A 116 8.79 3.83 3.77
CA GLN A 116 9.92 4.41 4.51
C GLN A 116 10.82 3.36 5.17
N ARG A 117 10.32 2.15 5.41
CA ARG A 117 11.11 1.01 5.94
C ARG A 117 11.98 0.36 4.87
N ASN A 118 11.85 0.74 3.60
CA ASN A 118 12.64 0.20 2.51
C ASN A 118 14.10 0.67 2.59
N SER A 119 15.07 -0.24 2.55
CA SER A 119 16.50 0.11 2.60
C SER A 119 17.04 0.77 1.32
N SER A 120 16.27 0.76 0.22
CA SER A 120 16.63 1.38 -1.05
C SER A 120 16.03 2.78 -1.15
N SER A 121 16.88 3.81 -1.00
CA SER A 121 16.49 5.20 -1.24
C SER A 121 15.92 5.41 -2.66
N ARG A 122 16.39 4.63 -3.66
CA ARG A 122 15.83 4.65 -5.02
C ARG A 122 14.38 4.17 -5.03
N SER A 123 14.09 3.06 -4.37
CA SER A 123 12.72 2.52 -4.26
C SER A 123 11.81 3.50 -3.52
N ILE A 124 12.26 4.09 -2.40
CA ILE A 124 11.51 5.10 -1.64
C ILE A 124 11.05 6.25 -2.55
N ASN A 125 11.94 6.75 -3.42
CA ASN A 125 11.64 7.93 -4.22
C ASN A 125 10.84 7.64 -5.51
N GLN A 126 10.85 6.40 -6.02
CA GLN A 126 10.34 6.09 -7.37
C GLN A 126 9.14 5.12 -7.38
N LEU A 127 8.92 4.36 -6.30
CA LEU A 127 7.92 3.29 -6.30
C LEU A 127 6.50 3.84 -6.50
N PHE A 128 6.12 4.91 -5.82
CA PHE A 128 4.76 5.43 -5.93
C PHE A 128 4.46 6.00 -7.31
N ASP A 129 5.43 6.67 -7.95
CA ASP A 129 5.32 7.09 -9.36
C ASP A 129 5.05 5.88 -10.26
N TRP A 130 5.75 4.77 -10.02
CA TRP A 130 5.57 3.55 -10.79
C TRP A 130 4.17 2.96 -10.60
N ILE A 131 3.68 2.87 -9.36
CA ILE A 131 2.33 2.39 -9.03
C ILE A 131 1.26 3.24 -9.73
N GLN A 132 1.38 4.56 -9.68
CA GLN A 132 0.43 5.47 -10.35
C GLN A 132 0.44 5.28 -11.87
N ASN A 133 1.62 5.17 -12.49
CA ASN A 133 1.73 5.02 -13.94
C ASN A 133 1.22 3.65 -14.44
N THR A 134 1.17 2.66 -13.57
CA THR A 134 0.72 1.29 -13.89
C THR A 134 -0.68 0.98 -13.40
N ASN A 135 -1.35 1.94 -12.73
CA ASN A 135 -2.68 1.81 -12.15
C ASN A 135 -2.81 0.58 -11.23
N LEU A 136 -1.78 0.27 -10.45
CA LEU A 136 -1.87 -0.83 -9.49
C LEU A 136 -2.65 -0.43 -8.25
N THR A 137 -3.39 -1.40 -7.71
CA THR A 137 -4.21 -1.24 -6.51
C THR A 137 -3.35 -1.26 -5.26
N ILE A 138 -3.54 -0.26 -4.39
CA ILE A 138 -3.00 -0.24 -3.03
C ILE A 138 -3.99 -0.96 -2.11
N THR A 139 -3.48 -1.79 -1.22
CA THR A 139 -4.27 -2.56 -0.25
C THR A 139 -4.52 -1.77 1.02
N ASP A 140 -5.51 -2.18 1.80
CA ASP A 140 -5.85 -1.59 3.09
C ASP A 140 -4.67 -1.53 4.08
N ASP A 141 -3.81 -2.56 4.07
CA ASP A 141 -2.60 -2.68 4.87
C ASP A 141 -1.37 -1.93 4.31
N GLY A 142 -1.57 -1.08 3.30
CA GLY A 142 -0.51 -0.27 2.71
C GLY A 142 0.52 -1.06 1.89
N CYS A 143 0.13 -2.23 1.38
CA CYS A 143 0.85 -2.95 0.34
C CYS A 143 0.28 -2.57 -1.04
N PHE A 144 0.70 -3.28 -2.09
CA PHE A 144 0.08 -3.16 -3.41
C PHE A 144 -0.05 -4.52 -4.09
N VAL A 145 -1.02 -4.63 -4.99
CA VAL A 145 -1.24 -5.83 -5.80
C VAL A 145 -0.44 -5.71 -7.09
N ALA A 146 0.38 -6.72 -7.35
CA ALA A 146 1.09 -6.91 -8.61
C ALA A 146 0.80 -8.32 -9.16
N TYR A 147 1.48 -8.71 -10.22
CA TYR A 147 1.18 -9.95 -10.94
C TYR A 147 2.44 -10.74 -11.28
N LYS A 148 2.30 -12.07 -11.36
CA LYS A 148 3.38 -12.98 -11.72
C LYS A 148 2.88 -14.07 -12.65
N GLY A 149 3.61 -14.29 -13.74
CA GLY A 149 3.44 -15.46 -14.60
C GLY A 149 4.21 -16.66 -14.03
N ILE A 150 3.55 -17.80 -13.94
CA ILE A 150 4.09 -19.05 -13.37
C ILE A 150 3.77 -20.26 -14.26
N LYS A 151 4.47 -21.37 -14.01
CA LYS A 151 4.28 -22.65 -14.71
C LYS A 151 2.99 -23.34 -14.24
N ALA A 152 2.57 -24.38 -14.97
CA ALA A 152 1.37 -25.15 -14.67
C ALA A 152 1.45 -25.96 -13.35
N ASP A 153 2.65 -26.18 -12.85
CA ASP A 153 2.94 -26.83 -11.56
C ASP A 153 3.11 -25.82 -10.42
N PHE A 154 2.62 -24.58 -10.60
CA PHE A 154 2.75 -23.45 -9.69
C PHE A 154 4.18 -23.00 -9.36
N LYS A 155 5.20 -23.57 -10.03
CA LYS A 155 6.58 -23.11 -9.86
C LYS A 155 6.87 -21.85 -10.68
N ASP A 156 7.83 -21.06 -10.23
CA ASP A 156 8.26 -19.88 -10.97
C ASP A 156 8.84 -20.26 -12.35
N SER A 157 8.64 -19.40 -13.35
CA SER A 157 9.06 -19.72 -14.72
C SER A 157 10.57 -19.65 -14.94
N SER A 158 11.33 -19.02 -14.03
CA SER A 158 12.75 -18.72 -14.24
C SER A 158 13.66 -19.81 -13.71
N SER A 159 13.54 -20.16 -12.43
CA SER A 159 14.34 -21.23 -11.82
C SER A 159 13.53 -22.52 -11.67
N GLY A 160 12.24 -22.40 -11.32
CA GLY A 160 11.38 -23.56 -11.03
C GLY A 160 11.48 -24.02 -9.58
N ASP A 161 12.12 -23.24 -8.71
CA ASP A 161 12.36 -23.61 -7.31
C ASP A 161 11.24 -23.11 -6.41
N PHE A 162 10.73 -21.89 -6.68
CA PHE A 162 9.78 -21.22 -5.80
C PHE A 162 8.36 -21.70 -6.08
N ASP A 163 7.67 -22.18 -5.03
CA ASP A 163 6.24 -22.46 -5.07
C ASP A 163 5.44 -21.15 -5.04
N ASN A 164 4.50 -21.01 -5.98
CA ASN A 164 3.60 -19.87 -6.08
C ASN A 164 2.14 -20.31 -6.00
N SER A 165 1.85 -21.35 -5.22
CA SER A 165 0.49 -21.71 -4.87
C SER A 165 -0.17 -20.58 -4.04
N PRO A 166 -1.48 -20.32 -4.20
CA PRO A 166 -2.21 -19.33 -3.40
C PRO A 166 -1.98 -19.50 -1.89
N GLY A 167 -1.68 -18.40 -1.19
CA GLY A 167 -1.35 -18.40 0.24
C GLY A 167 0.15 -18.52 0.55
N CYS A 168 0.98 -18.96 -0.41
CA CYS A 168 2.42 -19.06 -0.21
C CYS A 168 3.08 -17.68 -0.05
N VAL A 169 4.04 -17.58 0.87
CA VAL A 169 4.95 -16.45 0.98
C VAL A 169 6.25 -16.81 0.28
N VAL A 170 6.57 -16.09 -0.80
CA VAL A 170 7.79 -16.32 -1.57
C VAL A 170 8.80 -15.25 -1.22
N GLU A 171 9.94 -15.64 -0.69
CA GLU A 171 11.00 -14.72 -0.28
C GLU A 171 12.40 -15.26 -0.59
N MET A 172 13.34 -14.32 -0.71
CA MET A 172 14.77 -14.60 -0.77
C MET A 172 15.54 -13.49 -0.06
N PRO A 173 16.77 -13.76 0.42
CA PRO A 173 17.57 -12.73 1.07
C PRO A 173 17.74 -11.51 0.16
N ARG A 174 17.40 -10.31 0.67
CA ARG A 174 17.41 -9.08 -0.11
C ARG A 174 18.75 -8.77 -0.77
N ASN A 175 19.85 -9.08 -0.08
CA ASN A 175 21.21 -8.90 -0.58
C ASN A 175 21.59 -9.89 -1.70
N GLN A 176 20.73 -10.87 -2.01
CA GLN A 176 20.86 -11.74 -3.17
C GLN A 176 20.05 -11.23 -4.37
N VAL A 177 19.23 -10.19 -4.22
CA VAL A 177 18.50 -9.57 -5.34
C VAL A 177 19.36 -8.48 -5.96
N ASP A 178 19.48 -8.47 -7.29
CA ASP A 178 20.22 -7.42 -8.00
C ASP A 178 19.53 -6.06 -7.84
N ASP A 179 20.23 -5.08 -7.28
CA ASP A 179 19.70 -3.75 -7.01
C ASP A 179 20.02 -2.74 -8.14
N ASP A 180 20.75 -3.13 -9.19
CA ASP A 180 21.08 -2.26 -10.32
C ASP A 180 19.90 -2.12 -11.30
N PRO A 181 19.19 -0.98 -11.32
CA PRO A 181 18.00 -0.79 -12.14
C PRO A 181 18.29 -0.78 -13.65
N THR A 182 19.56 -0.65 -14.05
CA THR A 182 19.97 -0.68 -15.47
C THR A 182 20.10 -2.10 -16.02
N ARG A 183 20.23 -3.10 -15.13
CA ARG A 183 20.30 -4.52 -15.51
C ARG A 183 18.90 -5.09 -15.66
N THR A 184 18.46 -5.22 -16.89
CA THR A 184 17.19 -5.84 -17.26
C THR A 184 17.22 -7.35 -17.03
N CYS A 185 16.15 -7.92 -16.46
CA CYS A 185 16.01 -9.38 -16.20
C CYS A 185 17.15 -10.01 -15.35
N SER A 186 17.74 -9.26 -14.42
CA SER A 186 18.80 -9.78 -13.55
C SER A 186 18.27 -10.65 -12.41
N HIS A 187 19.16 -11.26 -11.63
CA HIS A 187 18.80 -12.19 -10.56
C HIS A 187 17.91 -11.55 -9.48
N GLY A 188 16.86 -12.26 -9.08
CA GLY A 188 15.90 -11.82 -8.08
C GLY A 188 14.48 -12.31 -8.35
N LEU A 189 13.61 -12.10 -7.36
CA LEU A 189 12.18 -12.28 -7.55
C LEU A 189 11.62 -11.11 -8.36
N HIS A 190 10.70 -11.43 -9.28
CA HIS A 190 10.07 -10.44 -10.15
C HIS A 190 8.56 -10.48 -10.03
N VAL A 191 7.98 -9.28 -10.03
CA VAL A 191 6.55 -9.02 -10.15
C VAL A 191 6.35 -7.96 -11.24
N ALA A 192 5.16 -7.92 -11.82
CA ALA A 192 4.88 -7.10 -12.99
C ALA A 192 3.43 -6.59 -13.03
N THR A 193 3.15 -5.75 -14.03
CA THR A 193 1.78 -5.44 -14.44
C THR A 193 1.11 -6.69 -15.02
N PHE A 194 -0.22 -6.71 -15.02
CA PHE A 194 -0.99 -7.85 -15.50
C PHE A 194 -0.65 -8.20 -16.95
N ASP A 195 -0.68 -7.20 -17.83
CA ASP A 195 -0.42 -7.37 -19.27
C ASP A 195 0.95 -8.00 -19.57
N TYR A 196 1.94 -7.73 -18.72
CA TYR A 196 3.25 -8.35 -18.85
C TYR A 196 3.25 -9.76 -18.26
N ALA A 197 2.75 -9.94 -17.05
CA ALA A 197 2.72 -11.22 -16.36
C ALA A 197 1.93 -12.30 -17.15
N SER A 198 0.80 -11.92 -17.73
CA SER A 198 -0.09 -12.83 -18.46
C SER A 198 0.46 -13.33 -19.79
N THR A 199 1.49 -12.68 -20.33
CA THR A 199 2.19 -13.12 -21.55
C THR A 199 3.48 -13.86 -21.24
N PHE A 200 3.92 -13.85 -19.98
CA PHE A 200 5.20 -14.40 -19.57
C PHE A 200 5.16 -15.92 -19.36
N SER A 201 4.04 -16.45 -18.90
CA SER A 201 3.88 -17.89 -18.65
C SER A 201 2.43 -18.36 -18.84
N VAL A 202 2.14 -19.59 -18.41
CA VAL A 202 0.84 -20.25 -18.66
C VAL A 202 -0.22 -19.87 -17.65
N ILE A 203 0.14 -19.69 -16.38
CA ILE A 203 -0.75 -19.28 -15.30
C ILE A 203 -0.33 -17.89 -14.82
N THR A 204 -1.31 -17.07 -14.45
CA THR A 204 -1.07 -15.76 -13.84
C THR A 204 -1.65 -15.75 -12.43
N VAL A 205 -0.85 -15.32 -11.47
CA VAL A 205 -1.30 -15.09 -10.09
C VAL A 205 -1.22 -13.61 -9.73
N SER A 206 -2.16 -13.14 -8.93
CA SER A 206 -2.04 -11.88 -8.20
C SER A 206 -1.15 -12.10 -6.97
N VAL A 207 -0.36 -11.08 -6.63
CA VAL A 207 0.54 -11.12 -5.49
C VAL A 207 0.45 -9.82 -4.70
N LYS A 208 0.50 -9.91 -3.38
CA LYS A 208 0.63 -8.77 -2.47
C LYS A 208 2.11 -8.50 -2.22
N VAL A 209 2.53 -7.25 -2.43
CA VAL A 209 3.91 -6.82 -2.26
C VAL A 209 3.95 -5.68 -1.24
N ASN A 210 4.74 -5.84 -0.19
CA ASN A 210 5.00 -4.74 0.73
C ASN A 210 6.01 -3.77 0.08
N PRO A 211 5.77 -2.45 0.08
CA PRO A 211 6.71 -1.50 -0.49
C PRO A 211 8.09 -1.51 0.18
N ALA A 212 8.23 -2.02 1.42
CA ALA A 212 9.53 -2.26 2.06
C ALA A 212 10.39 -3.31 1.32
N ASP A 213 9.74 -4.28 0.67
CA ASP A 213 10.39 -5.43 0.04
C ASP A 213 10.77 -5.18 -1.43
N VAL A 214 10.50 -3.99 -1.96
CA VAL A 214 10.91 -3.60 -3.32
C VAL A 214 12.40 -3.30 -3.36
N VAL A 215 13.13 -4.00 -4.22
CA VAL A 215 14.59 -3.86 -4.35
C VAL A 215 14.97 -2.87 -5.43
N ALA A 216 14.42 -3.04 -6.63
CA ALA A 216 14.71 -2.17 -7.76
C ALA A 216 13.52 -2.09 -8.72
N VAL A 217 13.26 -0.87 -9.20
CA VAL A 217 12.38 -0.59 -10.32
C VAL A 217 13.27 -0.38 -11.55
N PRO A 218 13.32 -1.33 -12.51
CA PRO A 218 14.15 -1.22 -13.71
C PRO A 218 13.81 0.03 -14.55
N THR A 219 14.82 0.62 -15.17
CA THR A 219 14.66 1.82 -16.01
C THR A 219 14.08 1.53 -17.40
N ASP A 220 14.15 0.28 -17.84
CA ASP A 220 13.76 -0.20 -19.18
C ASP A 220 12.62 -1.25 -19.07
N TYR A 221 11.86 -1.48 -20.15
CA TYR A 221 10.58 -2.22 -20.27
C TYR A 221 9.29 -1.43 -20.06
N ALA A 222 9.23 -0.17 -20.47
CA ALA A 222 8.03 0.67 -20.34
C ALA A 222 7.44 0.66 -18.91
N ARG A 223 8.29 0.39 -17.90
CA ARG A 223 7.92 0.29 -16.48
C ARG A 223 6.91 -0.84 -16.20
N THR A 224 7.04 -2.00 -16.83
CA THR A 224 6.07 -3.09 -16.66
C THR A 224 6.42 -4.13 -15.59
N LYS A 225 7.67 -4.19 -15.11
CA LYS A 225 8.08 -5.13 -14.05
C LYS A 225 9.04 -4.51 -13.05
N MET A 226 9.18 -5.13 -11.88
CA MET A 226 10.10 -4.74 -10.83
C MET A 226 10.71 -5.97 -10.12
N ARG A 227 11.78 -5.72 -9.37
CA ARG A 227 12.41 -6.72 -8.50
C ARG A 227 12.06 -6.50 -7.05
N VAL A 228 11.74 -7.60 -6.37
CA VAL A 228 11.35 -7.64 -4.97
C VAL A 228 12.16 -8.72 -4.25
N CYS A 229 12.21 -8.68 -2.91
CA CYS A 229 12.78 -9.76 -2.11
C CYS A 229 11.72 -10.64 -1.44
N LYS A 230 10.46 -10.20 -1.43
CA LYS A 230 9.35 -10.92 -0.81
C LYS A 230 8.01 -10.53 -1.44
N TYR A 231 7.10 -11.49 -1.55
CA TYR A 231 5.68 -11.27 -1.87
C TYR A 231 4.83 -12.42 -1.33
N THR A 232 3.52 -12.19 -1.19
CA THR A 232 2.54 -13.22 -0.85
C THR A 232 1.68 -13.49 -2.07
N VAL A 233 1.50 -14.77 -2.42
CA VAL A 233 0.58 -15.17 -3.48
C VAL A 233 -0.85 -15.07 -2.97
N LEU A 234 -1.69 -14.35 -3.71
CA LEU A 234 -3.08 -14.14 -3.36
C LEU A 234 -3.93 -15.24 -4.01
N GLU A 235 -4.08 -15.19 -5.33
CA GLU A 235 -4.96 -16.10 -6.06
C GLU A 235 -4.51 -16.25 -7.52
N GLU A 236 -4.95 -17.33 -8.16
CA GLU A 236 -4.89 -17.48 -9.61
C GLU A 236 -5.95 -16.59 -10.27
N ILE A 237 -5.57 -15.88 -11.33
CA ILE A 237 -6.43 -14.91 -12.00
C ILE A 237 -6.36 -15.01 -13.52
N GLU A 238 -7.47 -14.69 -14.17
CA GLU A 238 -7.53 -14.51 -15.62
C GLU A 238 -7.61 -13.04 -16.04
N ARG A 239 -7.85 -12.13 -15.08
CA ARG A 239 -8.08 -10.69 -15.32
C ARG A 239 -7.46 -9.86 -14.20
N PRO A 240 -7.04 -8.61 -14.47
CA PRO A 240 -6.49 -7.76 -13.44
C PRO A 240 -7.54 -7.43 -12.37
N VAL A 241 -7.07 -7.20 -11.15
CA VAL A 241 -7.89 -6.70 -10.04
C VAL A 241 -8.39 -5.30 -10.41
N THR A 242 -9.70 -5.11 -10.38
CA THR A 242 -10.36 -3.83 -10.69
C THR A 242 -10.90 -3.11 -9.46
N THR A 243 -10.83 -3.74 -8.28
CA THR A 243 -11.29 -3.14 -7.03
C THR A 243 -10.24 -2.14 -6.51
N PRO A 244 -10.66 -0.94 -6.08
CA PRO A 244 -9.73 0.10 -5.61
C PRO A 244 -9.14 -0.18 -4.22
N VAL A 245 -9.77 -1.06 -3.43
CA VAL A 245 -9.22 -1.57 -2.16
C VAL A 245 -9.43 -3.08 -2.16
N TYR A 246 -8.36 -3.84 -1.91
CA TYR A 246 -8.41 -5.29 -1.77
C TYR A 246 -8.40 -5.63 -0.28
N ASP A 247 -9.49 -6.23 0.22
CA ASP A 247 -9.65 -6.63 1.62
C ASP A 247 -8.82 -7.88 1.91
N THR A 248 -7.80 -7.73 2.73
CA THR A 248 -6.85 -8.80 3.07
C THR A 248 -7.32 -9.69 4.22
N SER A 249 -8.44 -9.36 4.89
CA SER A 249 -8.92 -10.07 6.10
C SER A 249 -9.48 -11.47 5.84
N SER A 250 -9.72 -11.83 4.58
CA SER A 250 -10.27 -13.13 4.19
C SER A 250 -9.22 -14.22 3.97
N TYR A 251 -7.93 -13.89 4.11
CA TYR A 251 -6.84 -14.82 3.77
C TYR A 251 -6.46 -15.76 4.91
N LEU A 252 -6.45 -17.06 4.60
CA LEU A 252 -5.85 -18.10 5.41
C LEU A 252 -4.42 -18.37 4.88
N PRO A 253 -3.39 -18.41 5.74
CA PRO A 253 -2.05 -18.80 5.33
C PRO A 253 -2.05 -20.26 4.83
N CYS A 254 -1.14 -20.59 3.91
CA CYS A 254 -0.83 -21.99 3.60
C CYS A 254 -0.52 -22.73 4.90
N SER A 255 -1.15 -23.88 5.11
CA SER A 255 -0.76 -24.82 6.16
C SER A 255 0.64 -25.34 5.83
N ASP A 256 1.61 -25.02 6.67
CA ASP A 256 2.88 -25.74 6.70
C ASP A 256 2.57 -27.17 7.17
N ASP A 257 2.40 -28.10 6.22
CA ASP A 257 2.44 -29.54 6.51
C ASP A 257 3.92 -29.90 6.79
N ASP A 258 4.36 -29.55 7.99
CA ASP A 258 5.66 -29.93 8.54
C ASP A 258 5.50 -31.31 9.22
N ASP A 259 5.50 -32.38 8.42
CA ASP A 259 5.65 -33.76 8.89
C ASP A 259 6.72 -34.48 8.04
N SER A 260 7.98 -34.10 8.25
CA SER A 260 9.11 -34.99 7.97
C SER A 260 9.61 -35.62 9.28
N ASP A 261 8.83 -36.55 9.81
CA ASP A 261 9.30 -37.55 10.77
C ASP A 261 10.25 -38.53 10.04
N ASP A 262 11.49 -38.10 9.81
CA ASP A 262 12.58 -39.01 9.45
C ASP A 262 12.98 -39.80 10.71
N ASN A 263 12.21 -40.85 10.97
CA ASN A 263 12.54 -41.94 11.87
C ASN A 263 13.77 -42.67 11.31
N TRP A 264 14.96 -42.27 11.77
CA TRP A 264 16.20 -43.04 11.57
C TRP A 264 16.12 -44.32 12.38
N ASP A 265 15.61 -45.36 11.74
CA ASP A 265 15.67 -46.76 12.18
C ASP A 265 17.14 -47.22 12.06
N ASP A 266 17.88 -47.13 13.18
CA ASP A 266 19.19 -47.77 13.34
C ASP A 266 18.99 -49.29 13.32
N GLY A 267 18.99 -49.86 12.11
CA GLY A 267 19.04 -51.29 11.88
C GLY A 267 20.42 -51.84 12.20
N ASP A 268 20.53 -52.48 13.36
CA ASP A 268 21.58 -53.45 13.71
C ASP A 268 21.77 -54.47 12.57
N ASP A 269 22.98 -54.57 12.03
CA ASP A 269 23.45 -55.75 11.28
C ASP A 269 24.80 -56.21 11.84
N ASP A 270 24.71 -56.97 12.94
CA ASP A 270 25.77 -57.85 13.41
C ASP A 270 25.91 -59.03 12.44
N GLY A 271 27.09 -59.17 11.84
CA GLY A 271 27.41 -60.28 10.95
C GLY A 271 28.90 -60.54 10.84
N ASP A 272 29.49 -61.03 11.94
CA ASP A 272 30.76 -61.76 11.93
C ASP A 272 30.70 -62.94 10.93
N ASP A 273 31.79 -63.20 10.19
CA ASP A 273 32.36 -64.55 10.08
C ASP A 273 33.67 -64.61 9.25
N TYR A 274 34.72 -65.03 9.96
CA TYR A 274 35.93 -65.82 9.59
C TYR A 274 36.93 -65.36 8.52
#